data_AF-A0A7S0HZQ4-F1
#
_entry.id   AF-A0A7S0HZQ4-F1
#
_cell.length_a   1.000
_cell.length_b   1.000
_cell.length_c   1.000
_cell.angle_alpha   90.00
_cell.angle_beta   90.00
_cell.angle_gamma   90.00
#
_symmetry.space_group_name_H-M   'P 1'
#
loop_
_entity.id
_entity.type
_entity.pdbx_description
1 polymer ?
#
loop_
_entity_poly.entity_id
_entity_poly.type
_entity_poly.pdbx_seq_one_letter_code
_entity_poly.pdbx_strand_id
1 'polypeptide(L)'
;NGTFALGFLDYVKSHDPSVYDGMRYSMIEVSHKLYFIQKRRVCSVHPCAQVHHADATNFLAGSGRRGEVVDVLNKAGKEETLLIAMEVLDNLAHDKIVVSKSGDIFEVTVVSKEKEKDARNRFVEEWRPLQDEKIISYLEDSGMWSELDIYSCPESKRLRCRKPSQGQDNLMSRCMSWLKLSEQHREIFLPTSAHSLIKLIARSLPHLNIVLADFDFLPDAIPGTNAP
;
A
#
# COMPACT_ATOMS: atom_id res chain seq x y z
N ASN A 1 14.40 -14.01 -6.70
CA ASN A 1 15.43 -15.05 -7.01
C ASN A 1 16.76 -14.81 -6.26
N GLY A 2 16.97 -13.66 -5.62
CA GLY A 2 18.16 -13.36 -4.82
C GLY A 2 19.31 -12.71 -5.59
N THR A 3 19.15 -12.41 -6.88
CA THR A 3 20.23 -11.86 -7.72
C THR A 3 20.75 -10.52 -7.21
N PHE A 4 19.86 -9.59 -6.86
CA PHE A 4 20.24 -8.29 -6.29
C PHE A 4 21.06 -8.47 -5.01
N ALA A 5 20.57 -9.29 -4.07
CA ALA A 5 21.26 -9.55 -2.80
C ALA A 5 22.68 -10.12 -3.01
N LEU A 6 22.84 -11.08 -3.93
CA LEU A 6 24.17 -11.63 -4.26
C LEU A 6 25.11 -10.54 -4.79
N GLY A 7 24.69 -9.80 -5.81
CA GLY A 7 25.52 -8.74 -6.40
C GLY A 7 25.88 -7.65 -5.40
N PHE A 8 24.93 -7.23 -4.57
CA PHE A 8 25.16 -6.24 -3.50
C PHE A 8 26.16 -6.76 -2.47
N LEU A 9 25.94 -7.97 -1.94
CA LEU A 9 26.80 -8.55 -0.91
C LEU A 9 28.22 -8.86 -1.42
N ASP A 10 28.35 -9.35 -2.65
CA ASP A 10 29.65 -9.56 -3.31
C ASP A 10 30.40 -8.25 -3.52
N TYR A 11 29.68 -7.18 -3.90
CA TYR A 11 30.26 -5.85 -4.04
C TYR A 11 30.76 -5.31 -2.70
N VAL A 12 29.93 -5.33 -1.65
CA VAL A 12 30.33 -4.86 -0.31
C VAL A 12 31.51 -5.68 0.21
N LYS A 13 31.47 -7.01 0.07
CA LYS A 13 32.57 -7.89 0.52
C LYS A 13 33.91 -7.60 -0.15
N SER A 14 33.89 -7.23 -1.44
CA SER A 14 35.11 -6.97 -2.21
C SER A 14 35.66 -5.55 -2.03
N HIS A 15 34.80 -4.56 -1.79
CA HIS A 15 35.18 -3.14 -1.71
C HIS A 15 35.34 -2.63 -0.28
N ASP A 16 34.56 -3.14 0.67
CA ASP A 16 34.67 -2.82 2.09
C ASP A 16 34.42 -4.06 2.98
N PRO A 17 35.46 -4.91 3.15
CA PRO A 17 35.36 -6.10 4.01
C PRO A 17 35.01 -5.77 5.46
N SER A 18 35.42 -4.60 5.96
CA SER A 18 35.17 -4.21 7.35
C SER A 18 33.69 -3.98 7.62
N VAL A 19 32.99 -3.37 6.66
CA VAL A 19 31.53 -3.23 6.69
C VAL A 19 30.86 -4.59 6.51
N TYR A 20 31.34 -5.41 5.58
CA TYR A 20 30.77 -6.73 5.33
C TYR A 20 30.80 -7.63 6.58
N ASP A 21 31.90 -7.63 7.33
CA ASP A 21 32.07 -8.47 8.52
C ASP A 21 31.19 -7.98 9.69
N GLY A 22 30.90 -6.69 9.76
CA GLY A 22 30.07 -6.08 10.81
C GLY A 22 28.57 -6.04 10.50
N MET A 23 28.16 -6.21 9.24
CA MET A 23 26.77 -6.03 8.85
C MET A 23 25.91 -7.30 9.03
N ARG A 24 24.60 -7.09 9.11
CA ARG A 24 23.58 -8.13 9.02
C ARG A 24 22.65 -7.80 7.87
N TYR A 25 22.42 -8.75 6.98
CA TYR A 25 21.57 -8.55 5.80
C TYR A 25 20.28 -9.34 5.94
N SER A 26 19.14 -8.66 6.02
CA SER A 26 17.83 -9.30 6.21
C SER A 26 16.97 -9.13 4.96
N MET A 27 16.51 -10.24 4.41
CA MET A 27 15.58 -10.29 3.28
C MET A 27 14.18 -10.66 3.77
N ILE A 28 13.16 -9.95 3.31
CA ILE A 28 11.76 -10.26 3.62
C ILE A 28 11.11 -10.76 2.34
N GLU A 29 10.51 -11.95 2.40
CA GLU A 29 9.92 -12.62 1.25
C GLU A 29 8.58 -13.24 1.62
N VAL A 30 7.52 -12.87 0.89
CA VAL A 30 6.15 -13.36 1.13
C VAL A 30 5.88 -14.69 0.42
N SER A 31 6.59 -14.97 -0.68
CA SER A 31 6.42 -16.19 -1.46
C SER A 31 7.21 -17.35 -0.85
N HIS A 32 6.49 -18.38 -0.41
CA HIS A 32 7.09 -19.61 0.12
C HIS A 32 8.10 -20.24 -0.83
N LYS A 33 7.81 -20.28 -2.14
CA LYS A 33 8.72 -20.85 -3.15
C LYS A 33 10.00 -20.01 -3.27
N LEU A 34 9.86 -18.69 -3.37
CA LEU A 34 11.02 -17.80 -3.52
C LEU A 34 11.85 -17.75 -2.24
N TYR A 35 11.21 -17.84 -1.07
CA TYR A 35 11.87 -17.93 0.23
C TYR A 35 12.92 -19.04 0.24
N PHE A 36 12.57 -20.27 -0.15
CA PHE A 36 13.53 -21.38 -0.18
C PHE A 36 14.63 -21.18 -1.21
N ILE A 37 14.30 -20.63 -2.38
CA ILE A 37 15.28 -20.36 -3.43
C ILE A 37 16.30 -19.31 -2.95
N GLN A 38 15.82 -18.20 -2.39
CA GLN A 38 16.65 -17.11 -1.88
C GLN A 38 17.49 -17.58 -0.70
N LYS A 39 16.90 -18.30 0.26
CA LYS A 39 17.62 -18.88 1.40
C LYS A 39 18.72 -19.82 0.95
N ARG A 40 18.44 -20.72 0.00
CA ARG A 40 19.46 -21.64 -0.53
C ARG A 40 20.56 -20.90 -1.26
N ARG A 41 20.24 -19.90 -2.09
CA ARG A 41 21.23 -19.21 -2.93
C ARG A 41 22.07 -18.23 -2.12
N VAL A 42 21.43 -17.32 -1.39
CA VAL A 42 22.11 -16.21 -0.71
C VAL A 42 22.80 -16.68 0.57
N CYS A 43 22.11 -17.39 1.45
CA CYS A 43 22.68 -17.81 2.73
C CYS A 43 23.77 -18.89 2.58
N SER A 44 23.86 -19.58 1.43
CA SER A 44 24.97 -20.52 1.16
C SER A 44 26.30 -19.81 0.85
N VAL A 45 26.25 -18.56 0.40
CA VAL A 45 27.42 -17.77 0.01
C VAL A 45 27.76 -16.71 1.06
N HIS A 46 26.73 -16.12 1.67
CA HIS A 46 26.88 -15.02 2.63
C HIS A 46 26.28 -15.39 3.99
N PRO A 47 27.12 -15.74 4.99
CA PRO A 47 26.64 -16.08 6.34
C PRO A 47 25.96 -14.94 7.09
N CYS A 48 26.26 -13.68 6.72
CA CYS A 48 25.62 -12.49 7.30
C CYS A 48 24.17 -12.30 6.82
N ALA A 49 23.73 -13.06 5.81
CA ALA A 49 22.41 -12.93 5.22
C ALA A 49 21.38 -13.89 5.85
N GLN A 50 20.20 -13.36 6.14
CA GLN A 50 19.02 -14.09 6.61
C GLN A 50 17.82 -13.79 5.71
N VAL A 51 16.98 -14.79 5.49
CA VAL A 51 15.73 -14.64 4.76
C VAL A 51 14.58 -14.96 5.70
N HIS A 52 13.59 -14.09 5.75
CA HIS A 52 12.40 -14.20 6.58
C HIS A 52 11.17 -14.42 5.70
N HIS A 53 10.48 -15.54 5.90
CA HIS A 53 9.21 -15.80 5.22
C HIS A 53 8.10 -15.00 5.92
N ALA A 54 7.78 -13.83 5.36
CA ALA A 54 6.86 -12.88 5.96
C ALA A 54 6.30 -11.92 4.92
N ASP A 55 5.10 -11.44 5.20
CA ASP A 55 4.65 -10.17 4.62
C ASP A 55 5.44 -9.00 5.27
N ALA A 56 5.81 -8.00 4.48
CA ALA A 56 6.64 -6.88 4.93
C ALA A 56 5.95 -6.02 5.99
N THR A 57 4.63 -5.80 5.88
CA THR A 57 3.88 -5.04 6.88
C THR A 57 3.82 -5.80 8.21
N ASN A 58 3.57 -7.10 8.17
CA ASN A 58 3.59 -7.94 9.36
C ASN A 58 4.98 -8.02 9.99
N PHE A 59 6.03 -8.09 9.17
CA PHE A 59 7.41 -8.08 9.63
C PHE A 59 7.72 -6.78 10.39
N LEU A 60 7.45 -5.62 9.78
CA LEU A 60 7.75 -4.31 10.36
C LEU A 60 6.87 -3.95 11.58
N ALA A 61 5.62 -4.43 11.61
CA ALA A 61 4.72 -4.20 12.74
C ALA A 61 5.08 -5.03 13.98
N GLY A 62 6.03 -5.97 13.87
CA GLY A 62 6.41 -6.88 14.96
C GLY A 62 5.26 -7.77 15.47
N SER A 63 4.14 -7.82 14.73
CA SER A 63 2.91 -8.45 15.18
C SER A 63 2.96 -9.96 15.02
N GLY A 64 2.79 -10.70 16.12
CA GLY A 64 2.56 -12.15 16.09
C GLY A 64 3.80 -13.06 16.09
N ARG A 65 5.01 -12.55 16.36
CA ARG A 65 6.22 -13.39 16.42
C ARG A 65 7.11 -13.09 17.63
N ARG A 66 7.62 -14.14 18.28
CA ARG A 66 8.68 -14.10 19.31
C ARG A 66 10.00 -14.54 18.67
N GLY A 67 11.14 -14.04 19.17
CA GLY A 67 12.48 -14.44 18.72
C GLY A 67 13.08 -13.50 17.66
N GLU A 68 13.75 -14.07 16.65
CA GLU A 68 14.67 -13.38 15.72
C GLU A 68 14.12 -12.10 15.05
N VAL A 69 12.82 -12.02 14.72
CA VAL A 69 12.24 -10.80 14.11
C VAL A 69 12.25 -9.62 15.06
N VAL A 70 11.90 -9.86 16.33
CA VAL A 70 11.94 -8.84 17.37
C VAL A 70 13.39 -8.40 17.60
N ASP A 71 14.34 -9.32 17.52
CA ASP A 71 15.77 -8.99 17.66
C ASP A 71 16.28 -8.16 16.46
N VAL A 72 15.85 -8.46 15.24
CA VAL A 72 16.19 -7.67 14.05
C VAL A 72 15.67 -6.24 14.18
N LEU A 73 14.39 -6.07 14.51
CA LEU A 73 13.78 -4.73 14.69
C LEU A 73 14.38 -3.97 15.89
N ASN A 74 14.59 -4.65 17.02
CA ASN A 74 15.19 -4.03 18.20
C ASN A 74 16.61 -3.52 17.92
N LYS A 75 17.39 -4.27 17.13
CA LYS A 75 18.73 -3.81 16.72
C LYS A 75 18.64 -2.70 15.67
N ALA A 76 17.72 -2.80 14.73
CA ALA A 76 17.48 -1.73 13.75
C ALA A 76 17.03 -0.41 14.42
N GLY A 77 16.43 -0.50 15.62
CA GLY A 77 16.13 0.66 16.47
C GLY A 77 17.33 1.29 17.17
N LYS A 78 18.53 0.69 17.09
CA LYS A 78 19.76 1.15 17.77
C LYS A 78 20.94 1.34 16.83
N GLU A 79 20.91 0.72 15.67
CA GLU A 79 21.97 0.71 14.67
C GLU A 79 21.49 1.39 13.38
N GLU A 80 22.42 1.97 12.63
CA GLU A 80 22.15 2.51 11.30
C GLU A 80 21.60 1.40 10.39
N THR A 81 20.42 1.64 9.83
CA THR A 81 19.71 0.66 9.00
C THR A 81 19.54 1.20 7.58
N LEU A 82 19.98 0.42 6.60
CA LEU A 82 19.72 0.66 5.19
C LEU A 82 18.56 -0.23 4.73
N LEU A 83 17.42 0.38 4.36
CA LEU A 83 16.32 -0.33 3.71
C LEU A 83 16.39 -0.11 2.20
N ILE A 84 16.41 -1.21 1.46
CA ILE A 84 16.39 -1.19 0.00
C ILE A 84 15.10 -1.88 -0.47
N ALA A 85 14.28 -1.15 -1.21
CA ALA A 85 13.09 -1.67 -1.87
C ALA A 85 13.19 -1.33 -3.37
N MET A 86 13.17 -2.38 -4.20
CA MET A 86 13.23 -2.27 -5.65
C MET A 86 11.95 -2.88 -6.22
N GLU A 87 11.19 -2.08 -6.98
CA GLU A 87 9.92 -2.49 -7.60
C GLU A 87 8.94 -3.05 -6.56
N VAL A 88 8.78 -2.30 -5.45
CA VAL A 88 7.91 -2.71 -4.34
C VAL A 88 6.65 -1.88 -4.30
N LEU A 89 6.71 -0.57 -4.56
CA LEU A 89 5.59 0.33 -4.30
C LEU A 89 4.54 0.26 -5.42
N ASP A 90 4.97 0.13 -6.68
CA ASP A 90 4.13 -0.13 -7.85
C ASP A 90 3.26 -1.38 -7.69
N ASN A 91 3.79 -2.42 -7.04
CA ASN A 91 3.10 -3.68 -6.81
C ASN A 91 2.10 -3.64 -5.64
N LEU A 92 2.00 -2.51 -4.93
CA LEU A 92 1.03 -2.34 -3.85
C LEU A 92 -0.34 -1.91 -4.38
N ALA A 93 -1.39 -2.39 -3.71
CA ALA A 93 -2.75 -2.07 -4.09
C ALA A 93 -3.05 -0.57 -3.93
N HIS A 94 -3.78 -0.03 -4.91
CA HIS A 94 -4.30 1.33 -4.89
C HIS A 94 -5.81 1.31 -4.57
N ASP A 95 -6.24 2.24 -3.75
CA ASP A 95 -7.68 2.50 -3.56
C ASP A 95 -8.13 3.51 -4.61
N LYS A 96 -9.37 3.36 -5.10
CA LYS A 96 -9.97 4.29 -6.06
C LYS A 96 -11.00 5.16 -5.37
N ILE A 97 -10.93 6.46 -5.62
CA ILE A 97 -12.00 7.41 -5.27
C ILE A 97 -12.59 8.02 -6.53
N VAL A 98 -13.84 8.44 -6.39
CA VAL A 98 -14.55 9.21 -7.40
C VAL A 98 -14.94 10.55 -6.82
N VAL A 99 -14.59 11.62 -7.53
CA VAL A 99 -14.97 12.99 -7.19
C VAL A 99 -16.01 13.48 -8.20
N SER A 100 -17.19 13.78 -7.70
CA SER A 100 -18.28 14.36 -8.50
C SER A 100 -18.00 15.83 -8.87
N LYS A 101 -18.76 16.38 -9.83
CA LYS A 101 -18.70 17.81 -10.16
C LYS A 101 -19.01 18.74 -8.99
N SER A 102 -19.86 18.30 -8.05
CA SER A 102 -20.24 19.05 -6.86
C SER A 102 -19.17 19.02 -5.77
N GLY A 103 -18.09 18.25 -5.95
CA GLY A 103 -17.02 18.08 -4.96
C GLY A 103 -17.28 16.95 -3.96
N ASP A 104 -18.38 16.19 -4.09
CA ASP A 104 -18.62 15.02 -3.26
C ASP A 104 -17.65 13.88 -3.62
N ILE A 105 -17.04 13.27 -2.60
CA ILE A 105 -16.10 12.15 -2.74
C ILE A 105 -16.77 10.84 -2.35
N PHE A 106 -16.54 9.83 -3.19
CA PHE A 106 -16.96 8.46 -2.97
C PHE A 106 -15.75 7.54 -2.98
N GLU A 107 -15.71 6.59 -2.04
CA GLU A 107 -14.80 5.44 -2.13
C GLU A 107 -15.40 4.42 -3.10
N VAL A 108 -14.53 3.77 -3.89
CA VAL A 108 -14.97 2.75 -4.85
C VAL A 108 -14.65 1.37 -4.30
N THR A 109 -15.66 0.51 -4.31
CA THR A 109 -15.53 -0.89 -3.91
C THR A 109 -15.96 -1.80 -5.06
N VAL A 110 -15.33 -2.96 -5.19
CA VAL A 110 -15.72 -3.96 -6.20
C VAL A 110 -16.64 -4.99 -5.56
N VAL A 111 -17.85 -5.13 -6.10
CA VAL A 111 -18.84 -6.10 -5.61
C VAL A 111 -19.09 -7.20 -6.65
N SER A 112 -19.25 -8.44 -6.14
CA SER A 112 -19.57 -9.60 -6.97
C SER A 112 -21.08 -9.77 -7.11
N LYS A 113 -21.57 -9.88 -8.35
CA LYS A 113 -22.95 -10.26 -8.67
C LYS A 113 -23.03 -11.78 -8.84
N GLU A 114 -23.33 -12.48 -7.74
CA GLU A 114 -23.35 -13.96 -7.70
C GLU A 114 -24.28 -14.61 -8.74
N LYS A 115 -25.33 -13.90 -9.18
CA LYS A 115 -26.33 -14.40 -10.15
C LYS A 115 -25.98 -14.10 -11.61
N GLU A 116 -24.88 -13.39 -11.87
CA GLU A 116 -24.47 -13.01 -13.23
C GLU A 116 -23.75 -14.16 -13.94
N LYS A 117 -24.25 -14.54 -15.13
CA LYS A 117 -23.70 -15.67 -15.90
C LYS A 117 -22.51 -15.25 -16.76
N ASP A 118 -22.43 -13.98 -17.16
CA ASP A 118 -21.26 -13.46 -17.87
C ASP A 118 -20.14 -13.15 -16.86
N ALA A 119 -18.98 -13.82 -17.03
CA ALA A 119 -17.81 -13.59 -16.19
C ALA A 119 -17.32 -12.14 -16.25
N ARG A 120 -17.55 -11.42 -17.36
CA ARG A 120 -17.15 -10.01 -17.53
C ARG A 120 -17.98 -9.04 -16.69
N ASN A 121 -19.24 -9.37 -16.42
CA ASN A 121 -20.15 -8.53 -15.63
C ASN A 121 -20.29 -9.00 -14.19
N ARG A 122 -19.52 -10.02 -13.80
CA ARG A 122 -19.56 -10.59 -12.45
C ARG A 122 -19.09 -9.59 -11.41
N PHE A 123 -18.11 -8.76 -11.73
CA PHE A 123 -17.58 -7.75 -10.83
C PHE A 123 -17.98 -6.38 -11.34
N VAL A 124 -18.57 -5.56 -10.46
CA VAL A 124 -18.92 -4.18 -10.77
C VAL A 124 -18.39 -3.26 -9.69
N GLU A 125 -18.05 -2.04 -10.08
CA GLU A 125 -17.73 -0.97 -9.15
C GLU A 125 -19.01 -0.42 -8.50
N GLU A 126 -18.97 -0.25 -7.19
CA GLU A 126 -19.99 0.41 -6.39
C GLU A 126 -19.34 1.59 -5.66
N TRP A 127 -19.94 2.77 -5.83
CA TRP A 127 -19.51 4.00 -5.18
C TRP A 127 -20.20 4.14 -3.82
N ARG A 128 -19.43 4.32 -2.76
CA ARG A 128 -19.91 4.44 -1.40
C ARG A 128 -19.46 5.76 -0.78
N PRO A 129 -20.22 6.32 0.18
CA PRO A 129 -19.75 7.48 0.92
C PRO A 129 -18.42 7.16 1.61
N LEU A 130 -17.44 8.05 1.47
CA LEU A 130 -16.10 7.86 2.01
C LEU A 130 -16.14 7.61 3.54
N GLN A 131 -15.62 6.45 3.93
CA GLN A 131 -15.53 5.99 5.33
C GLN A 131 -14.20 5.30 5.62
N ASP A 132 -13.47 4.83 4.61
CA ASP A 132 -12.20 4.14 4.80
C ASP A 132 -11.13 5.06 5.44
N GLU A 133 -10.65 4.66 6.61
CA GLU A 133 -9.68 5.42 7.40
C GLU A 133 -8.33 5.57 6.71
N LYS A 134 -7.92 4.62 5.85
CA LYS A 134 -6.65 4.72 5.11
C LYS A 134 -6.74 5.75 4.01
N ILE A 135 -7.87 5.78 3.29
CA ILE A 135 -8.13 6.81 2.28
C ILE A 135 -8.16 8.19 2.94
N ILE A 136 -8.91 8.33 4.04
CA ILE A 136 -9.00 9.60 4.78
C ILE A 136 -7.62 10.04 5.27
N SER A 137 -6.86 9.14 5.91
CA SER A 137 -5.50 9.46 6.39
C SER A 137 -4.57 9.84 5.25
N TYR A 138 -4.65 9.19 4.08
CA TYR A 138 -3.83 9.57 2.92
C TYR A 138 -4.17 10.97 2.41
N LEU A 139 -5.46 11.27 2.25
CA LEU A 139 -5.90 12.59 1.79
C LEU A 139 -5.48 13.71 2.75
N GLU A 140 -5.48 13.44 4.06
CA GLU A 140 -4.97 14.35 5.10
C GLU A 140 -3.46 14.56 5.00
N ASP A 141 -2.69 13.47 5.03
CA ASP A 141 -1.23 13.52 5.05
C ASP A 141 -0.63 14.07 3.74
N SER A 142 -1.28 13.83 2.61
CA SER A 142 -0.86 14.34 1.29
C SER A 142 -1.26 15.80 1.03
N GLY A 143 -2.20 16.36 1.80
CA GLY A 143 -2.78 17.68 1.54
C GLY A 143 -3.80 17.71 0.38
N MET A 144 -4.09 16.56 -0.24
CA MET A 144 -5.01 16.46 -1.38
C MET A 144 -6.43 16.93 -1.08
N TRP A 145 -6.87 16.94 0.19
CA TRP A 145 -8.13 17.59 0.58
C TRP A 145 -8.27 19.02 0.06
N SER A 146 -7.16 19.76 -0.01
CA SER A 146 -7.14 21.14 -0.49
C SER A 146 -7.16 21.22 -2.02
N GLU A 147 -6.49 20.30 -2.71
CA GLU A 147 -6.38 20.27 -4.17
C GLU A 147 -7.66 19.82 -4.87
N LEU A 148 -8.46 19.02 -4.18
CA LEU A 148 -9.76 18.57 -4.65
C LEU A 148 -10.86 19.64 -4.52
N ASP A 149 -10.52 20.85 -4.04
CA ASP A 149 -11.38 22.04 -3.90
C ASP A 149 -12.69 21.78 -3.13
N ILE A 150 -12.60 20.94 -2.10
CA ILE A 150 -13.74 20.40 -1.35
C ILE A 150 -14.39 21.45 -0.43
N TYR A 151 -13.66 22.54 -0.14
CA TYR A 151 -14.14 23.63 0.72
C TYR A 151 -15.21 24.52 0.06
N SER A 152 -15.43 24.37 -1.26
CA SER A 152 -16.49 25.07 -1.99
C SER A 152 -17.85 24.37 -1.94
N CYS A 153 -18.10 23.49 -0.96
CA CYS A 153 -19.44 22.99 -0.66
C CYS A 153 -20.17 23.99 0.26
N PRO A 154 -21.15 24.78 -0.22
CA PRO A 154 -21.67 25.94 0.52
C PRO A 154 -22.44 25.61 1.80
N GLU A 155 -22.63 24.34 2.17
CA GLU A 155 -23.40 23.93 3.35
C GLU A 155 -22.78 22.77 4.15
N SER A 156 -21.44 22.62 4.16
CA SER A 156 -20.77 21.59 4.97
C SER A 156 -20.69 21.93 6.48
N LYS A 157 -21.80 22.36 7.09
CA LYS A 157 -21.99 22.22 8.54
C LYS A 157 -22.33 20.77 8.84
N ARG A 158 -21.25 19.98 8.99
CA ARG A 158 -21.24 18.54 9.36
C ARG A 158 -21.64 17.65 8.18
N LEU A 159 -20.63 17.05 7.55
CA LEU A 159 -20.73 15.66 7.07
C LEU A 159 -21.12 14.78 8.26
N ARG A 160 -22.42 14.75 8.57
CA ARG A 160 -22.99 13.73 9.43
C ARG A 160 -22.93 12.48 8.59
N CYS A 161 -21.95 11.62 8.88
CA CYS A 161 -22.12 10.18 8.73
C CYS A 161 -23.48 9.84 9.36
N ARG A 162 -24.50 9.74 8.52
CA ARG A 162 -25.87 9.50 8.97
C ARG A 162 -25.87 8.06 9.46
N LYS A 163 -25.84 7.85 10.78
CA LYS A 163 -26.10 6.53 11.36
C LYS A 163 -27.39 6.01 10.73
N PRO A 164 -27.45 4.74 10.31
CA PRO A 164 -28.63 4.20 9.63
C PRO A 164 -29.80 4.33 10.60
N SER A 165 -30.75 5.22 10.28
CA SER A 165 -31.98 5.34 11.04
C SER A 165 -32.79 4.06 10.84
N GLN A 166 -33.26 3.48 11.96
CA GLN A 166 -34.34 2.50 11.98
C GLN A 166 -35.61 3.14 11.41
N GLY A 167 -35.71 3.16 10.10
CA GLY A 167 -36.86 3.62 9.35
C GLY A 167 -36.87 2.83 8.07
N GLN A 168 -38.05 2.31 7.69
CA GLN A 168 -38.26 1.57 6.44
C GLN A 168 -38.07 2.50 5.24
N ASP A 169 -36.82 2.85 4.96
CA ASP A 169 -36.44 3.57 3.76
C ASP A 169 -36.22 2.56 2.65
N ASN A 170 -37.10 2.61 1.66
CA ASN A 170 -37.12 1.74 0.49
C ASN A 170 -35.72 1.62 -0.13
N LEU A 171 -35.14 0.42 -0.06
CA LEU A 171 -33.82 0.06 -0.60
C LEU A 171 -33.62 0.54 -2.05
N MET A 172 -34.72 0.62 -2.82
CA MET A 172 -34.75 1.00 -4.23
C MET A 172 -34.50 2.48 -4.51
N SER A 173 -34.77 3.41 -3.56
CA SER A 173 -34.48 4.84 -3.74
C SER A 173 -33.01 5.19 -3.47
N ARG A 174 -32.34 4.43 -2.59
CA ARG A 174 -30.89 4.54 -2.35
C ARG A 174 -30.08 4.08 -3.55
N CYS A 175 -30.56 3.07 -4.28
CA CYS A 175 -29.87 2.53 -5.44
C CYS A 175 -30.07 3.36 -6.74
N MET A 176 -31.02 4.31 -6.77
CA MET A 176 -31.39 5.02 -8.01
C MET A 176 -31.03 6.52 -8.02
N SER A 177 -30.60 7.09 -6.89
CA SER A 177 -30.15 8.50 -6.81
C SER A 177 -28.74 8.71 -7.38
N TRP A 178 -27.83 7.76 -7.16
CA TRP A 178 -26.46 7.81 -7.69
C TRP A 178 -26.37 7.51 -9.19
N LEU A 179 -27.36 6.80 -9.75
CA LEU A 179 -27.46 6.51 -11.20
C LEU A 179 -27.77 7.75 -12.06
N LYS A 180 -27.95 8.94 -11.46
CA LYS A 180 -28.21 10.21 -12.18
C LYS A 180 -27.12 11.28 -11.97
N LEU A 181 -25.90 10.92 -11.57
CA LEU A 181 -24.77 11.82 -11.78
C LEU A 181 -24.35 11.76 -13.25
N SER A 182 -24.50 12.88 -13.96
CA SER A 182 -24.11 13.02 -15.36
C SER A 182 -22.58 12.96 -15.56
N GLU A 183 -22.15 12.14 -16.52
CA GLU A 183 -20.96 12.08 -17.42
C GLU A 183 -19.59 12.71 -17.09
N GLN A 184 -19.38 13.55 -16.09
CA GLN A 184 -18.00 14.00 -15.76
C GLN A 184 -17.76 13.90 -14.26
N HIS A 185 -17.11 12.83 -13.88
CA HIS A 185 -16.51 12.61 -12.58
C HIS A 185 -15.01 12.40 -12.77
N ARG A 186 -14.22 12.69 -11.73
CA ARG A 186 -12.79 12.40 -11.74
C ARG A 186 -12.55 11.10 -10.99
N GLU A 187 -11.92 10.15 -11.67
CA GLU A 187 -11.44 8.91 -11.07
C GLU A 187 -9.99 9.11 -10.65
N ILE A 188 -9.69 8.83 -9.39
CA ILE A 188 -8.35 9.05 -8.81
C ILE A 188 -7.96 7.80 -8.04
N PHE A 189 -6.77 7.28 -8.34
CA PHE A 189 -6.17 6.15 -7.65
C PHE A 189 -5.18 6.67 -6.60
N LEU A 190 -5.28 6.11 -5.40
CA LEU A 190 -4.56 6.55 -4.22
C LEU A 190 -3.64 5.43 -3.75
N PRO A 191 -2.33 5.66 -3.57
CA PRO A 191 -1.36 4.67 -3.13
C PRO A 191 -1.46 4.44 -1.60
N THR A 192 -2.65 4.14 -1.09
CA THR A 192 -2.95 3.98 0.35
C THR A 192 -2.13 2.88 1.01
N SER A 193 -1.85 1.78 0.30
CA SER A 193 -1.01 0.69 0.77
C SER A 193 0.45 1.12 0.91
N ALA A 194 1.00 1.81 -0.10
CA ALA A 194 2.35 2.38 -0.04
C ALA A 194 2.47 3.43 1.06
N HIS A 195 1.48 4.31 1.19
CA HIS A 195 1.38 5.29 2.26
C HIS A 195 1.40 4.61 3.66
N SER A 196 0.61 3.56 3.84
CA SER A 196 0.56 2.80 5.08
C SER A 196 1.91 2.13 5.38
N LEU A 197 2.56 1.58 4.36
CA LEU A 197 3.88 0.95 4.49
C LEU A 197 4.95 1.98 4.88
N ILE A 198 4.99 3.14 4.23
CA ILE A 198 5.96 4.21 4.55
C ILE A 198 5.76 4.71 5.98
N LYS A 199 4.52 4.92 6.42
CA LYS A 199 4.22 5.29 7.82
C LYS A 199 4.67 4.23 8.80
N LEU A 200 4.50 2.94 8.45
CA LEU A 200 4.97 1.84 9.27
C LEU A 200 6.50 1.79 9.34
N ILE A 201 7.19 1.91 8.20
CA ILE A 201 8.65 1.96 8.11
C ILE A 201 9.20 3.08 9.00
N ALA A 202 8.66 4.31 8.87
CA ALA A 202 9.11 5.47 9.63
C ALA A 202 8.93 5.31 11.15
N ARG A 203 7.89 4.58 11.59
CA ARG A 203 7.65 4.30 13.01
C ARG A 203 8.50 3.15 13.54
N SER A 204 8.76 2.14 12.71
CA SER A 204 9.46 0.92 13.12
C SER A 204 11.00 1.05 13.04
N LEU A 205 11.53 1.95 12.20
CA LEU A 205 12.96 2.10 11.92
C LEU A 205 13.40 3.57 12.11
N PRO A 206 13.81 3.99 13.31
CA PRO A 206 14.13 5.40 13.61
C PRO A 206 15.46 5.89 13.01
N HIS A 207 16.42 4.98 12.77
CA HIS A 207 17.75 5.30 12.22
C HIS A 207 17.88 4.75 10.79
N LEU A 208 17.03 5.27 9.90
CA LEU A 208 16.82 4.70 8.58
C LEU A 208 17.43 5.56 7.47
N ASN A 209 18.26 4.92 6.65
CA ASN A 209 18.55 5.35 5.29
C ASN A 209 17.73 4.47 4.33
N ILE A 210 17.03 5.09 3.38
CA ILE A 210 16.12 4.37 2.50
C ILE A 210 16.49 4.58 1.03
N VAL A 211 16.52 3.49 0.27
CA VAL A 211 16.66 3.49 -1.18
C VAL A 211 15.42 2.82 -1.77
N LEU A 212 14.65 3.61 -2.50
CA LEU A 212 13.46 3.16 -3.22
C LEU A 212 13.74 3.33 -4.70
N ALA A 213 13.54 2.28 -5.47
CA ALA A 213 13.63 2.31 -6.93
C ALA A 213 12.34 1.73 -7.49
N ASP A 214 11.63 2.51 -8.30
CA ASP A 214 10.34 2.14 -8.86
C ASP A 214 10.12 2.84 -10.21
N PHE A 215 9.11 2.41 -10.97
CA PHE A 215 8.74 3.03 -12.23
C PHE A 215 8.12 4.41 -12.01
N ASP A 216 8.50 5.37 -12.86
CA ASP A 216 7.92 6.72 -12.88
C ASP A 216 6.66 6.79 -13.75
N PHE A 217 6.59 5.96 -14.81
CA PHE A 217 5.48 5.94 -15.75
C PHE A 217 5.28 4.55 -16.37
N LEU A 218 4.01 4.13 -16.52
CA LEU A 218 3.62 2.93 -17.23
C LEU A 218 2.83 3.30 -18.51
N PRO A 219 3.22 2.80 -19.69
CA PRO A 219 2.63 3.21 -20.97
C PRO A 219 1.18 2.73 -21.16
N ASP A 220 0.78 1.65 -20.48
CA ASP A 220 -0.53 0.99 -20.65
C ASP A 220 -1.41 1.09 -19.38
N ALA A 221 -1.35 2.23 -18.68
CA ALA A 221 -2.15 2.47 -17.47
C ALA A 221 -3.66 2.55 -17.77
N ILE A 222 -4.49 2.16 -16.81
CA ILE A 222 -5.95 2.28 -16.94
C ILE A 222 -6.39 3.76 -16.89
N PRO A 223 -7.60 4.10 -17.37
CA PRO A 223 -8.09 5.48 -17.27
C PRO A 223 -8.22 5.94 -15.81
N GLY A 224 -7.75 7.16 -15.53
CA GLY A 224 -7.86 7.79 -14.22
C GLY A 224 -6.59 8.55 -13.84
N THR A 225 -6.69 9.41 -12.83
CA THR A 225 -5.52 10.10 -12.27
C THR A 225 -4.72 9.13 -11.40
N ASN A 226 -3.41 9.05 -11.60
CA ASN A 226 -2.48 8.15 -10.90
C ASN A 226 -2.84 6.67 -11.02
N ALA A 227 -3.49 6.29 -12.12
CA ALA A 227 -3.87 4.92 -12.38
C ALA A 227 -2.62 4.02 -12.52
N PRO A 228 -2.67 2.79 -11.97
CA PRO A 228 -1.64 1.78 -12.18
C PRO A 228 -1.68 1.19 -13.60
#